data_AF-A0A497G7X9-F1
#
_entry.id   AF-A0A497G7X9-F1
#
_cell.length_a   1.000
_cell.length_b   1.000
_cell.length_c   1.000
_cell.angle_alpha   90.00
_cell.angle_beta   90.00
_cell.angle_gamma   90.00
#
_symmetry.space_group_name_H-M   'P 1'
#
loop_
_entity.id
_entity.type
_entity.pdbx_description
1 polymer ?
#
loop_
_entity_poly.entity_id
_entity_poly.type
_entity_poly.pdbx_seq_one_letter_code
_entity_poly.pdbx_strand_id
1 'polypeptide(L)'
;MCYRPLPRCYHEVRDTVKRRGMRVAEEAAHIIRRALGVKASLPEDLELELQPAPLVTERKLSRGGYDPYQRTIVLTGDLWCWKTLIHETLHSMSTFLRDEELIPRCWSGDRW
;
A
#
# COMPACT_ATOMS: atom_id res chain seq x y z
N MET A 1 9.46 -26.38 -6.28
CA MET A 1 9.99 -25.20 -5.54
C MET A 1 9.82 -25.47 -4.05
N CYS A 2 10.91 -25.46 -3.27
CA CYS A 2 10.80 -25.50 -1.81
C CYS A 2 10.16 -24.20 -1.32
N TYR A 3 9.03 -24.30 -0.63
CA TYR A 3 8.38 -23.17 0.01
C TYR A 3 9.25 -22.73 1.18
N ARG A 4 9.98 -21.61 1.04
CA ARG A 4 10.63 -20.99 2.20
C ARG A 4 9.56 -20.29 3.03
N PRO A 5 9.48 -20.52 4.35
CA PRO A 5 8.56 -19.80 5.20
C PRO A 5 8.86 -18.30 5.10
N LEU A 6 7.80 -17.48 5.16
CA LEU A 6 7.96 -16.04 5.16
C LEU A 6 8.82 -15.61 6.36
N PRO A 7 9.69 -14.60 6.20
CA PRO A 7 10.44 -14.05 7.34
C PRO A 7 9.50 -13.55 8.44
N ARG A 8 9.93 -13.65 9.69
CA ARG A 8 9.17 -13.22 10.88
C ARG A 8 8.61 -11.79 10.76
N CYS A 9 9.35 -10.89 10.13
CA CYS A 9 8.92 -9.50 9.93
C CYS A 9 7.62 -9.37 9.11
N TYR A 10 7.28 -10.33 8.25
CA TYR A 10 5.99 -10.36 7.55
C TYR A 10 4.84 -10.58 8.53
N HIS A 11 5.01 -11.47 9.51
CA HIS A 11 3.98 -11.76 10.50
C HIS A 11 3.79 -10.57 11.46
N GLU A 12 4.88 -10.02 11.98
CA GLU A 12 4.84 -8.89 12.92
C GLU A 12 4.19 -7.64 12.31
N VAL A 13 4.52 -7.34 11.05
CA VAL A 13 3.90 -6.26 10.30
C VAL A 13 2.41 -6.51 10.09
N ARG A 14 2.02 -7.73 9.68
CA ARG A 14 0.62 -8.08 9.47
C ARG A 14 -0.21 -7.94 10.73
N ASP A 15 0.28 -8.46 11.84
CA ASP A 15 -0.41 -8.38 13.12
C ASP A 15 -0.53 -6.92 13.59
N THR A 16 0.50 -6.11 13.33
CA THR A 16 0.49 -4.68 13.66
C THR A 16 -0.56 -3.94 12.84
N VAL A 17 -0.61 -4.17 11.53
CA VAL A 17 -1.64 -3.60 10.64
C VAL A 17 -3.04 -4.06 11.06
N LYS A 18 -3.26 -5.35 11.34
CA LYS A 18 -4.57 -5.84 11.80
C LYS A 18 -5.03 -5.17 13.10
N ARG A 19 -4.10 -4.89 14.03
CA ARG A 19 -4.44 -4.23 15.32
C ARG A 19 -4.62 -2.72 15.22
N ARG A 20 -3.83 -2.05 14.39
CA ARG A 20 -3.73 -0.57 14.38
C ARG A 20 -4.35 0.08 13.14
N GLY A 21 -4.69 -0.71 12.11
CA GLY A 21 -5.32 -0.26 10.88
C GLY A 21 -4.57 0.90 10.24
N MET A 22 -5.31 1.95 9.89
CA MET A 22 -4.82 3.12 9.16
C MET A 22 -3.66 3.86 9.85
N ARG A 23 -3.55 3.79 11.18
CA ARG A 23 -2.42 4.40 11.95
C ARG A 23 -1.06 3.89 11.51
N VAL A 24 -1.02 2.71 10.91
CA VAL A 24 0.20 2.09 10.42
C VAL A 24 0.66 2.71 9.09
N ALA A 25 -0.29 3.10 8.23
CA ALA A 25 0.00 3.86 7.01
C ALA A 25 0.42 5.31 7.35
N GLU A 26 -0.17 5.93 8.38
CA GLU A 26 0.27 7.24 8.89
C GLU A 26 1.72 7.22 9.38
N GLU A 27 2.10 6.16 10.11
CA GLU A 27 3.47 5.95 10.57
C GLU A 27 4.42 5.74 9.38
N ALA A 28 4.02 4.95 8.39
CA ALA A 28 4.78 4.80 7.14
C ALA A 28 4.96 6.15 6.43
N ALA A 29 3.93 6.99 6.36
CA ALA A 29 4.01 8.32 5.77
C ALA A 29 4.97 9.24 6.53
N HIS A 30 4.99 9.15 7.87
CA HIS A 30 5.95 9.88 8.69
C HIS A 30 7.40 9.41 8.44
N ILE A 31 7.63 8.10 8.33
CA ILE A 31 8.92 7.52 7.97
C ILE A 31 9.36 8.02 6.59
N ILE A 32 8.48 7.97 5.59
CA ILE A 32 8.74 8.43 4.21
C ILE A 32 9.14 9.91 4.19
N ARG A 33 8.34 10.79 4.81
CA ARG A 33 8.64 12.23 4.89
C ARG A 33 10.03 12.49 5.46
N ARG A 34 10.36 11.83 6.56
CA ARG A 34 11.65 11.98 7.25
C ARG A 34 12.81 11.43 6.43
N ALA A 35 12.63 10.28 5.79
CA ALA A 35 13.68 9.63 5.00
C ALA A 35 13.98 10.39 3.69
N LEU A 36 12.94 10.93 3.03
CA LEU A 36 13.08 11.59 1.74
C LEU A 36 13.18 13.12 1.82
N GLY A 37 12.90 13.72 2.99
CA GLY A 37 12.89 15.18 3.14
C GLY A 37 11.76 15.88 2.36
N VAL A 38 10.65 15.18 2.09
CA VAL A 38 9.55 15.70 1.26
C VAL A 38 8.41 16.27 2.09
N LYS A 39 7.76 17.33 1.57
CA LYS A 39 6.52 17.89 2.11
C LYS A 39 5.32 17.28 1.38
N ALA A 40 4.97 16.05 1.73
CA ALA A 40 3.80 15.35 1.20
C ALA A 40 2.92 14.81 2.34
N SER A 41 1.60 14.94 2.20
CA SER A 41 0.62 14.41 3.14
C SER A 41 -0.06 13.16 2.57
N LEU A 42 -0.81 12.45 3.39
CA LEU A 42 -1.80 11.49 2.90
C LEU A 42 -3.06 12.24 2.44
N PRO A 43 -3.89 11.65 1.56
CA PRO A 43 -5.27 12.08 1.36
C PRO A 43 -6.03 12.04 2.69
N GLU A 44 -6.96 12.96 2.91
CA GLU A 44 -7.68 13.09 4.18
C GLU A 44 -8.62 11.90 4.46
N ASP A 45 -9.12 11.30 3.39
CA ASP A 45 -10.06 10.18 3.35
C ASP A 45 -9.39 8.86 2.93
N LEU A 46 -8.07 8.74 3.13
CA LEU A 46 -7.34 7.53 2.80
C LEU A 46 -7.79 6.35 3.68
N GLU A 47 -8.18 5.24 3.04
CA GLU A 47 -8.55 4.01 3.71
C GLU A 47 -7.49 2.91 3.55
N LEU A 48 -7.55 1.91 4.44
CA LEU A 48 -6.70 0.73 4.41
C LEU A 48 -7.57 -0.53 4.48
N GLU A 49 -7.60 -1.30 3.40
CA GLU A 49 -8.38 -2.52 3.27
C GLU A 49 -7.47 -3.76 3.27
N LEU A 50 -7.89 -4.80 3.98
CA LEU A 50 -7.25 -6.11 3.97
C LEU A 50 -8.13 -7.11 3.24
N GLN A 51 -7.66 -7.60 2.10
CA GLN A 51 -8.37 -8.62 1.33
C GLN A 51 -7.76 -10.01 1.58
N PRO A 52 -8.59 -11.06 1.77
CA PRO A 52 -8.10 -12.37 2.18
C PRO A 52 -7.37 -13.15 1.07
N ALA A 53 -7.67 -12.87 -0.20
CA ALA A 53 -7.08 -13.57 -1.33
C ALA A 53 -6.12 -12.66 -2.09
N PRO A 54 -4.95 -13.16 -2.53
CA PRO A 54 -4.10 -12.41 -3.44
C PRO A 54 -4.81 -12.26 -4.80
N LEU A 55 -4.75 -11.07 -5.37
CA LEU A 55 -5.19 -10.81 -6.73
C LEU A 55 -4.11 -11.29 -7.71
N VAL A 56 -4.52 -12.16 -8.63
CA VAL A 56 -3.68 -12.71 -9.69
C VAL A 56 -4.21 -12.21 -11.03
N THR A 57 -3.64 -11.13 -11.56
CA THR A 57 -3.92 -10.62 -12.91
C THR A 57 -2.82 -11.08 -13.86
N GLU A 58 -3.16 -11.61 -15.04
CA GLU A 58 -2.27 -11.89 -16.18
C GLU A 58 -0.78 -12.22 -15.86
N ARG A 59 -0.54 -13.19 -14.95
CA ARG A 59 0.79 -13.68 -14.50
C ARG A 59 1.53 -12.83 -13.44
N LYS A 60 0.92 -11.80 -12.88
CA LYS A 60 1.44 -11.03 -11.75
C LYS A 60 0.68 -11.38 -10.48
N LEU A 61 1.44 -11.66 -9.42
CA LEU A 61 0.92 -11.77 -8.07
C LEU A 61 0.95 -10.38 -7.46
N SER A 62 -0.22 -9.77 -7.24
CA SER A 62 -0.30 -8.58 -6.42
C SER A 62 -0.27 -8.95 -4.94
N ARG A 63 0.43 -8.13 -4.17
CA ARG A 63 0.49 -8.19 -2.72
C ARG A 63 -0.25 -7.02 -2.09
N GLY A 64 -0.63 -6.05 -2.90
CA GLY A 64 -1.28 -4.82 -2.50
C GLY A 64 -1.14 -3.77 -3.57
N GLY A 65 -1.90 -2.69 -3.42
CA GLY A 65 -1.96 -1.58 -4.34
C GLY A 65 -2.67 -0.40 -3.71
N TYR A 66 -2.34 0.80 -4.18
CA TYR A 66 -3.14 2.00 -3.93
C TYR A 66 -4.12 2.23 -5.09
N ASP A 67 -5.42 2.31 -4.78
CA ASP A 67 -6.42 2.81 -5.70
C ASP A 67 -6.57 4.33 -5.51
N PRO A 68 -6.16 5.17 -6.47
CA PRO A 68 -6.26 6.62 -6.35
C PRO A 68 -7.67 7.19 -6.55
N TYR A 69 -8.59 6.43 -7.17
CA TYR A 69 -9.98 6.85 -7.35
C TYR A 69 -10.79 6.62 -6.07
N GLN A 70 -10.56 5.49 -5.40
CA GLN A 70 -11.21 5.18 -4.12
C GLN A 70 -10.41 5.71 -2.92
N ARG A 71 -9.15 6.12 -3.14
CA ARG A 71 -8.19 6.52 -2.10
C ARG A 71 -8.02 5.42 -1.06
N THR A 72 -7.83 4.20 -1.53
CA THR A 72 -7.73 3.01 -0.67
C THR A 72 -6.41 2.30 -0.91
N ILE A 73 -5.66 2.06 0.16
CA ILE A 73 -4.57 1.09 0.12
C ILE A 73 -5.17 -0.29 0.37
N VAL A 74 -5.03 -1.19 -0.59
CA VAL A 74 -5.46 -2.58 -0.49
C VAL A 74 -4.23 -3.45 -0.23
N LEU A 75 -4.28 -4.31 0.79
CA LEU A 75 -3.26 -5.33 1.04
C LEU A 75 -3.90 -6.71 0.90
N THR A 76 -3.37 -7.53 -0.02
CA THR A 76 -4.05 -8.75 -0.48
C THR A 76 -3.30 -10.02 -0.05
N GLY A 77 -4.07 -10.96 0.50
CA GLY A 77 -3.54 -12.22 1.04
C GLY A 77 -2.51 -12.00 2.14
N ASP A 78 -1.49 -12.86 2.15
CA ASP A 78 -0.52 -12.96 3.25
C ASP A 78 0.92 -12.64 2.84
N LEU A 79 1.12 -12.25 1.59
CA LEU A 79 2.45 -12.10 0.97
C LEU A 79 2.96 -10.65 0.96
N TRP A 80 2.27 -9.73 1.63
CA TRP A 80 2.71 -8.35 1.84
C TRP A 80 3.51 -8.18 3.13
N CYS A 81 4.29 -7.12 3.16
CA CYS A 81 5.13 -6.74 4.31
C CYS A 81 5.31 -5.23 4.34
N TRP A 82 6.25 -4.76 5.17
CA TRP A 82 6.62 -3.36 5.31
C TRP A 82 6.98 -2.69 3.99
N LYS A 83 7.69 -3.39 3.10
CA LYS A 83 7.98 -2.88 1.76
C LYS A 83 6.69 -2.55 1.00
N THR A 84 5.71 -3.45 1.01
CA THR A 84 4.44 -3.25 0.29
C THR A 84 3.71 -2.05 0.87
N LEU A 85 3.52 -1.98 2.19
CA LEU A 85 2.82 -0.85 2.79
C LEU A 85 3.53 0.48 2.52
N ILE A 86 4.85 0.56 2.67
CA ILE A 86 5.62 1.78 2.39
C ILE A 86 5.45 2.18 0.92
N HIS A 87 5.47 1.23 0.00
CA HIS A 87 5.31 1.48 -1.43
C HIS A 87 3.93 2.07 -1.74
N GLU A 88 2.85 1.45 -1.27
CA GLU A 88 1.49 1.96 -1.52
C GLU A 88 1.22 3.27 -0.77
N THR A 89 1.80 3.44 0.42
CA THR A 89 1.74 4.73 1.15
C THR A 89 2.46 5.83 0.37
N LEU A 90 3.59 5.52 -0.27
CA LEU A 90 4.30 6.48 -1.12
C LEU A 90 3.45 6.86 -2.34
N HIS A 91 2.75 5.90 -2.95
CA HIS A 91 1.80 6.18 -4.02
C HIS A 91 0.67 7.10 -3.54
N SER A 92 0.04 6.81 -2.41
CA SER A 92 -1.05 7.64 -1.89
C SER A 92 -0.61 9.07 -1.51
N MET A 93 0.66 9.25 -1.14
CA MET A 93 1.24 10.56 -0.88
C MET A 93 1.48 11.41 -2.14
N SER A 94 1.42 10.82 -3.35
CA SER A 94 1.61 11.55 -4.60
C SER A 94 0.46 12.51 -4.87
N THR A 95 0.77 13.81 -5.00
CA THR A 95 -0.23 14.83 -5.33
C THR A 95 -0.85 14.64 -6.71
N PHE A 96 -0.12 14.06 -7.66
CA PHE A 96 -0.64 13.74 -8.99
C PHE A 96 -1.75 12.70 -8.96
N LEU A 97 -1.76 11.83 -7.95
CA LEU A 97 -2.79 10.81 -7.77
C LEU A 97 -3.99 11.33 -6.95
N ARG A 98 -4.06 12.64 -6.71
CA ARG A 98 -5.23 13.32 -6.12
C ARG A 98 -6.07 14.06 -7.16
N ASP A 99 -5.47 14.34 -8.32
CA ASP A 99 -6.14 14.97 -9.44
C ASP A 99 -6.59 13.87 -10.41
N GLU A 100 -7.91 13.67 -10.51
CA GLU A 100 -8.50 12.62 -11.33
C GLU A 100 -8.13 12.73 -12.82
N GLU A 101 -7.85 13.92 -13.32
CA GLU A 101 -7.42 14.13 -14.71
C GLU A 101 -5.98 13.65 -14.96
N LEU A 102 -5.16 13.62 -13.90
CA LEU A 102 -3.76 13.20 -13.95
C LEU A 102 -3.57 11.72 -13.64
N ILE A 103 -4.51 11.08 -12.94
CA ILE A 103 -4.44 9.64 -12.60
C ILE A 103 -4.12 8.79 -13.85
N PRO A 104 -4.83 8.88 -14.99
CA PRO A 104 -4.56 8.03 -16.16
C PRO A 104 -3.19 8.25 -16.79
N ARG A 105 -2.53 9.38 -16.51
CA ARG A 105 -1.22 9.75 -17.07
C ARG A 105 -0.06 9.31 -16.18
N CYS A 106 -0.31 9.18 -14.89
CA CYS A 106 0.69 8.90 -13.87
C CYS A 106 0.57 7.48 -13.28
N TRP A 107 -0.57 6.82 -13.49
CA TRP A 107 -0.88 5.51 -12.94
C TRP A 107 -1.16 4.53 -14.06
N SER A 108 -0.30 3.50 -14.16
CA SER A 108 -0.50 2.35 -15.05
C SER A 108 -0.85 1.07 -14.27
N GLY A 109 -1.27 1.21 -13.01
CA GLY A 109 -1.66 0.08 -12.17
C GLY A 109 -3.07 -0.40 -12.50
N ASP A 110 -3.33 -1.69 -12.28
CA ASP A 110 -4.66 -2.27 -12.38
C ASP A 110 -5.59 -1.56 -11.35
N ARG A 111 -6.87 -1.35 -11.69
CA ARG A 111 -7.90 -0.92 -10.71
C ARG A 111 -8.14 -2.08 -9.73
N TRP A 112 -8.27 -1.78 -8.44
CA TRP A 112 -8.44 -2.75 -7.35
C TRP A 112 -9.92 -3.01 -7.06
#